data_AF-A0A3Q3W7Y0-F1
#
_entry.id   AF-A0A3Q3W7Y0-F1
#
_cell.length_a   1.000
_cell.length_b   1.000
_cell.length_c   1.000
_cell.angle_alpha   90.00
_cell.angle_beta   90.00
_cell.angle_gamma   90.00
#
_symmetry.space_group_name_H-M   'P 1'
#
loop_
_entity.id
_entity.type
_entity.pdbx_description
1 polymer ?
#
loop_
_entity_poly.entity_id
_entity_poly.type
_entity_poly.pdbx_seq_one_letter_code
_entity_poly.pdbx_strand_id
1 'polypeptide(L)'
;MKKSRKAKTQPMISSRPIKDSLKLPVSTVTIRRRLCEAKFLARSPCKVPLLKKRHGLKRIKFAKEHIDWPKEKWRNILWTDEIYSEDSERQ
;
A
#
# COMPACT_ATOMS: atom_id res chain seq x y z
N MET A 1 11.41 -22.38 11.42
CA MET A 1 10.22 -21.49 11.45
C MET A 1 9.55 -21.37 10.06
N LYS A 2 8.60 -22.25 9.70
CA LYS A 2 7.94 -22.24 8.38
C LYS A 2 6.78 -21.21 8.26
N LYS A 3 6.12 -20.88 9.37
CA LYS A 3 4.98 -19.93 9.44
C LYS A 3 5.31 -18.49 9.05
N SER A 4 6.46 -17.98 9.50
CA SER A 4 6.92 -16.62 9.17
C SER A 4 7.36 -16.49 7.71
N ARG A 5 7.86 -17.58 7.09
CA ARG A 5 8.30 -17.54 5.69
C ARG A 5 7.12 -17.27 4.73
N LYS A 6 5.97 -17.92 4.93
CA LYS A 6 4.80 -17.73 4.05
C LYS A 6 4.16 -16.34 4.18
N ALA A 7 4.03 -15.84 5.41
CA ALA A 7 3.56 -14.47 5.65
C ALA A 7 4.51 -13.41 5.06
N LYS A 8 5.82 -13.68 5.01
CA LYS A 8 6.81 -12.80 4.36
C LYS A 8 6.71 -12.82 2.83
N THR A 9 6.59 -13.99 2.22
CA THR A 9 6.53 -14.13 0.75
C THR A 9 5.20 -13.66 0.16
N GLN A 10 4.11 -13.76 0.93
CA GLN A 10 2.77 -13.38 0.50
C GLN A 10 2.09 -12.57 1.61
N PRO A 11 2.28 -11.24 1.65
CA PRO A 11 1.85 -10.41 2.77
C PRO A 11 0.33 -10.34 2.95
N MET A 12 -0.45 -10.65 1.91
CA MET A 12 -1.92 -10.67 1.96
C MET A 12 -2.52 -12.04 2.29
N ILE A 13 -1.70 -13.05 2.61
CA ILE A 13 -2.20 -14.39 2.92
C ILE A 13 -2.93 -14.40 4.27
N SER A 14 -4.14 -14.97 4.30
CA SER A 14 -4.91 -15.10 5.54
C SER A 14 -4.46 -16.30 6.38
N SER A 15 -4.89 -16.35 7.64
CA SER A 15 -4.53 -17.44 8.56
C SER A 15 -5.05 -18.83 8.15
N ARG A 16 -6.09 -18.90 7.30
CA ARG A 16 -6.70 -20.15 6.81
C ARG A 16 -5.76 -20.90 5.84
N PRO A 17 -5.31 -20.32 4.70
CA PRO A 17 -4.29 -20.94 3.86
C PRO A 17 -2.99 -21.28 4.60
N ILE A 18 -2.58 -20.45 5.57
CA ILE A 18 -1.41 -20.76 6.40
C ILE A 18 -1.62 -22.09 7.14
N LYS A 19 -2.79 -22.29 7.76
CA LYS A 19 -3.18 -23.52 8.47
C LYS A 19 -3.11 -24.73 7.55
N ASP A 20 -3.79 -24.68 6.40
CA ASP A 20 -3.90 -25.79 5.46
C ASP A 20 -2.52 -26.22 4.96
N SER A 21 -1.65 -25.24 4.76
CA SER A 21 -0.30 -25.45 4.27
C SER A 21 0.69 -25.97 5.31
N LEU A 22 0.35 -25.91 6.60
CA LEU A 22 1.15 -26.45 7.70
C LEU A 22 0.82 -27.93 7.94
N LYS A 23 -0.36 -28.41 7.53
CA LYS A 23 -0.86 -29.78 7.83
C LYS A 23 -0.73 -30.16 9.31
N LEU A 24 -0.93 -29.19 10.21
CA LEU A 24 -0.87 -29.38 11.67
C LEU A 24 -2.26 -29.16 12.28
N PRO A 25 -2.61 -29.86 13.38
CA PRO A 25 -3.86 -29.66 14.10
C PRO A 25 -3.82 -28.38 14.95
N VAL A 26 -3.69 -27.23 14.30
CA VAL A 26 -3.56 -25.91 14.95
C VAL A 26 -4.75 -25.05 14.58
N SER A 27 -5.31 -24.33 15.56
CA SER A 27 -6.39 -23.38 15.32
C SER A 27 -5.87 -22.12 14.60
N THR A 28 -6.75 -21.47 13.83
CA THR A 28 -6.44 -20.19 13.17
C THR A 28 -6.16 -19.07 14.18
N VAL A 29 -6.69 -19.18 15.40
CA VAL A 29 -6.44 -18.25 16.52
C VAL A 29 -4.98 -18.35 16.96
N THR A 30 -4.45 -19.56 17.14
CA THR A 30 -3.05 -19.77 17.51
C THR A 30 -2.11 -19.26 16.41
N ILE A 31 -2.46 -19.45 15.14
CA ILE A 31 -1.68 -18.91 14.02
C ILE A 31 -1.64 -17.38 14.07
N ARG A 32 -2.79 -16.72 14.23
CA ARG A 32 -2.88 -15.25 14.37
C ARG A 32 -2.04 -14.74 15.54
N ARG A 33 -2.16 -15.34 16.74
CA ARG A 33 -1.36 -14.99 17.92
C ARG A 33 0.15 -15.04 17.63
N ARG A 34 0.62 -16.16 17.06
CA ARG A 34 2.04 -16.35 16.73
C ARG A 34 2.53 -15.39 15.63
N LEU A 35 1.66 -14.96 14.72
CA LEU A 35 1.99 -13.94 13.72
C LEU A 35 2.16 -12.57 14.37
N CYS A 36 1.25 -12.18 15.27
CA CYS A 36 1.36 -10.93 16.03
C CYS A 36 2.61 -10.89 16.93
N GLU A 37 2.90 -11.97 17.67
CA GLU A 37 4.14 -12.11 18.46
C GLU A 37 5.39 -11.91 17.59
N ALA A 38 5.36 -12.40 16.36
CA ALA A 38 6.43 -12.25 15.39
C ALA A 38 6.37 -10.94 14.57
N LYS A 39 5.54 -9.96 14.99
CA LYS A 39 5.35 -8.64 14.37
C LYS A 39 4.80 -8.66 12.93
N PHE A 40 4.10 -9.73 12.54
CA PHE A 40 3.31 -9.79 11.31
C PHE A 40 1.90 -9.32 11.58
N LEU A 41 1.70 -8.01 11.47
CA LEU A 41 0.39 -7.38 11.67
C LEU A 41 -0.42 -7.41 10.38
N ALA A 42 -1.74 -7.59 10.52
CA ALA A 42 -2.66 -7.42 9.41
C ALA A 42 -2.75 -5.94 9.00
N ARG A 43 -2.72 -5.68 7.69
CA ARG A 43 -2.85 -4.35 7.08
C ARG A 43 -3.74 -4.45 5.83
N SER A 44 -4.54 -3.43 5.59
CA SER A 44 -5.28 -3.28 4.34
C SER A 44 -4.44 -2.47 3.34
N PRO A 45 -4.32 -2.90 2.07
CA PRO A 45 -3.66 -2.09 1.05
C PRO A 45 -4.39 -0.75 0.83
N CYS A 46 -3.65 0.34 0.62
CA CYS A 46 -4.23 1.62 0.21
C CYS A 46 -4.76 1.54 -1.23
N LYS A 47 -5.95 2.11 -1.47
CA LYS A 47 -6.45 2.31 -2.85
C LYS A 47 -5.63 3.42 -3.50
N VAL A 48 -4.86 3.08 -4.53
CA VAL A 48 -4.03 4.04 -5.27
C VAL A 48 -4.26 3.89 -6.77
N PRO A 49 -4.17 4.98 -7.55
CA PRO A 49 -4.21 4.90 -9.00
C PRO A 49 -3.10 3.97 -9.52
N LEU A 50 -3.43 3.12 -10.49
CA LEU A 50 -2.46 2.22 -11.10
C LEU A 50 -1.46 3.02 -11.96
N LEU A 51 -0.22 3.12 -11.49
CA LEU A 51 0.84 3.81 -12.21
C LEU A 51 1.55 2.86 -13.16
N LYS A 52 1.68 3.26 -14.43
CA LYS A 52 2.61 2.63 -15.37
C LYS A 52 4.05 2.92 -14.92
N LYS A 53 4.99 2.00 -15.22
CA LYS A 53 6.42 2.14 -14.89
C LYS A 53 7.00 3.51 -15.28
N ARG A 54 6.63 4.00 -16.48
CA ARG A 54 7.03 5.32 -16.98
C ARG A 54 6.61 6.49 -16.07
N HIS A 55 5.42 6.42 -15.46
CA HIS A 55 4.93 7.47 -14.56
C HIS A 55 5.69 7.43 -13.22
N GLY A 56 5.98 6.22 -12.72
CA GLY A 56 6.80 6.05 -11.52
C GLY A 56 8.18 6.67 -11.66
N LEU A 57 8.88 6.40 -12.77
CA LEU A 57 10.19 7.00 -13.05
C LEU A 57 10.13 8.54 -13.14
N LYS A 58 9.14 9.10 -13.83
CA LYS A 58 8.96 10.55 -13.92
C LYS A 58 8.71 11.19 -12.54
N ARG A 59 7.86 10.57 -11.71
CA ARG A 59 7.60 11.05 -10.34
C ARG A 59 8.85 11.02 -9.46
N ILE A 60 9.64 9.95 -9.54
CA ILE A 60 10.91 9.84 -8.79
C ILE A 60 11.90 10.90 -9.27
N LYS A 61 12.04 11.09 -10.59
CA LYS A 61 12.92 12.11 -11.16
C LYS A 61 12.53 13.52 -10.69
N PHE A 62 11.24 13.87 -10.81
CA PHE A 62 10.71 15.14 -10.33
C PHE A 62 11.00 15.35 -8.84
N ALA A 63 10.68 14.36 -8.00
CA ALA A 63 10.91 14.45 -6.56
C ALA A 63 12.40 14.68 -6.22
N LYS A 64 13.33 14.00 -6.90
CA LYS A 64 14.77 14.17 -6.69
C LYS A 64 15.26 15.55 -7.12
N GLU A 65 14.78 16.08 -8.25
CA GLU A 65 15.17 17.40 -8.75
C GLU A 65 14.66 18.56 -7.88
N HIS A 66 13.59 18.32 -7.11
CA HIS A 66 12.88 19.36 -6.37
C HIS A 66 12.92 19.15 -4.85
N ILE A 67 13.68 18.16 -4.34
CA ILE A 67 13.73 17.84 -2.90
C ILE A 67 14.31 18.99 -2.07
N ASP A 68 15.30 19.69 -2.62
CA ASP A 68 16.01 20.80 -1.96
C ASP A 68 15.43 22.18 -2.32
N TRP A 69 14.27 22.24 -2.98
CA TRP A 69 13.67 23.53 -3.34
C TRP A 69 13.23 24.30 -2.10
N PRO A 70 13.61 25.60 -1.99
CA PRO A 70 13.20 26.43 -0.88
C PRO A 70 11.69 26.70 -0.94
N LYS A 71 11.08 26.96 0.22
CA LYS A 71 9.62 27.12 0.35
C LYS A 71 9.10 28.30 -0.47
N GLU A 72 9.90 29.35 -0.61
CA GLU A 72 9.61 30.55 -1.40
C GLU A 72 9.38 30.18 -2.87
N LYS A 73 10.17 29.23 -3.40
CA LYS A 73 10.00 28.76 -4.77
C LYS A 73 8.67 28.03 -4.95
N TRP A 74 8.26 27.19 -3.99
CA TRP A 74 6.96 26.53 -4.02
C TRP A 74 5.78 27.51 -3.94
N ARG A 75 5.93 28.60 -3.17
CA ARG A 75 4.89 29.64 -3.04
C ARG A 75 4.64 30.42 -4.33
N ASN A 76 5.66 30.52 -5.18
CA ASN A 76 5.57 31.27 -6.44
C ASN A 76 4.98 30.44 -7.60
N ILE A 77 4.60 29.17 -7.36
CA ILE A 77 4.03 28.29 -8.39
C ILE A 77 2.51 28.37 -8.30
N LEU A 78 1.87 28.77 -9.39
CA LEU A 78 0.43 28.68 -9.55
C LEU A 78 0.06 27.27 -10.03
N TRP A 79 -0.72 26.55 -9.22
CA TRP A 79 -1.24 25.23 -9.56
C TRP A 79 -2.68 25.35 -10.08
N THR A 80 -2.99 24.63 -11.15
CA THR A 80 -4.31 24.59 -11.77
C THR A 80 -4.70 23.13 -11.97
N ASP A 81 -5.96 22.78 -11.67
CA ASP A 81 -6.53 21.46 -11.96
C ASP A 81 -8.03 21.64 -12.25
N GLU A 82 -8.60 20.70 -12.99
CA GLU A 82 -10.03 20.67 -13.32
C GLU A 82 -10.75 19.66 -12.43
N ILE A 83 -11.93 20.02 -11.92
CA ILE A 83 -12.81 19.11 -11.18
C ILE A 83 -14.15 19.02 -11.91
N TYR A 84 -14.75 17.83 -11.91
CA TYR A 84 -16.11 17.68 -12.38
C TYR A 84 -17.08 18.30 -11.36
N SER A 85 -17.97 19.18 -11.82
CA SER A 85 -19.12 19.66 -11.04
C SER A 85 -20.36 18.86 -11.44
N GLU A 86 -21.07 18.30 -10.46
CA GLU A 86 -22.28 17.48 -10.67
C GLU A 86 -23.54 18.29 -11.03
N ASP A 87 -23.40 19.57 -11.39
CA ASP A 87 -24.52 20.51 -11.62
C ASP A 87 -24.89 20.66 -13.12
N SER A 88 -24.95 19.57 -13.89
CA SER A 88 -25.38 19.61 -15.30
C SER A 88 -26.45 18.59 -15.69
N GLU A 89 -27.26 18.11 -14.74
CA GLU A 89 -28.45 17.28 -15.03
C GLU A 89 -29.66 17.72 -14.19
N ARG A 90 -30.08 18.97 -14.36
CA ARG A 90 -31.47 19.39 -14.10
C ARG A 90 -32.02 20.12 -15.31
N GLN A 91 -32.39 19.35 -16.32
CA GLN A 91 -33.40 19.74 -17.31
C GLN A 91 -34.26 18.53 -17.63
#